data_AF-A0A2E5RQG7-F1
#
_entry.id   AF-A0A2E5RQG7-F1
#
_cell.length_a   1.000
_cell.length_b   1.000
_cell.length_c   1.000
_cell.angle_alpha   90.00
_cell.angle_beta   90.00
_cell.angle_gamma   90.00
#
_symmetry.space_group_name_H-M   'P 1'
#
loop_
_entity.id
_entity.type
_entity.pdbx_description
1 polymer ?
#
loop_
_entity_poly.entity_id
_entity_poly.type
_entity_poly.pdbx_seq_one_letter_code
_entity_poly.pdbx_strand_id
1 'polypeptide(L)'
;METGSVFKPIIYSLIGILGLTVIVTPYFSYDEAYFVNDDYYITMVDSIEVGYEPYVEGLVIAERSYLASLKKKEFYVSLKSISDSLQVELNTSIARKDTVRQNRTNNAIRALENRTFIENEKIANKFALKNMPKKELEAKLNSIKDTLSMEDYIVIVANQIRNPNQLSTIPSINKKELSIKKVNLQDKSGYLLFGVILLGLVLFMVLMDKKIIPLHLPIYKYGIRVVLATITGFIGIRVYFTLANDIKFEKTYKAREKIVQKKLMQIKNLQVEYLSAKENYASSWDSLVHFAKNDSAQIIRYLVDKNDTAAVNTALRNDQPIKDTAYIPIDEKVFGEKHKINIDSISYIPFTKKQFLLKTNKTKNVNNRDVFYIEVKTKKKTFVDMLKIYPENFDEENFIKFGSLTEPTTEGNW
;
A
#
# COMPACT_ATOMS: atom_id res chain seq x y z
N MET A 1 -35.56 52.67 33.53
CA MET A 1 -35.41 52.01 32.22
C MET A 1 -34.51 50.81 32.42
N GLU A 2 -35.07 49.60 32.35
CA GLU A 2 -34.30 48.37 32.44
C GLU A 2 -33.31 48.31 31.27
N THR A 3 -32.03 48.46 31.58
CA THR A 3 -30.92 48.32 30.61
C THR A 3 -30.99 46.98 29.87
N GLY A 4 -31.63 45.95 30.45
CA GLY A 4 -31.85 44.64 29.82
C GLY A 4 -32.81 44.63 28.61
N SER A 5 -33.64 45.66 28.40
CA SER A 5 -34.62 45.65 27.29
C SER A 5 -34.00 45.93 25.91
N VAL A 6 -32.91 46.69 25.85
CA VAL A 6 -32.28 47.11 24.58
C VAL A 6 -31.30 46.04 24.07
N PHE A 7 -30.63 45.32 24.98
CA PHE A 7 -29.63 44.31 24.60
C PHE A 7 -30.22 42.98 24.13
N LYS A 8 -31.44 42.61 24.56
CA LYS A 8 -32.11 41.37 24.15
C LYS A 8 -32.25 41.19 22.63
N PRO A 9 -32.85 42.14 21.88
CA PRO A 9 -32.96 42.01 20.43
C PRO A 9 -31.60 42.01 19.72
N ILE A 10 -30.60 42.68 20.28
CA ILE A 10 -29.22 42.68 19.76
C ILE A 10 -28.61 41.27 19.93
N ILE A 11 -28.78 40.65 21.10
CA ILE A 11 -28.30 39.28 21.37
C ILE A 11 -29.00 38.27 20.46
N TYR A 12 -30.32 38.37 20.27
CA TYR A 12 -31.06 37.47 19.37
C TYR A 12 -30.62 37.60 17.92
N SER A 13 -30.38 38.84 17.48
CA SER A 13 -29.88 39.11 16.13
C SER A 13 -28.47 38.57 15.95
N LEU A 14 -27.57 38.74 16.93
CA LEU A 14 -26.20 38.21 16.86
C LEU A 14 -26.18 36.68 16.81
N ILE A 15 -26.96 36.00 17.65
CA ILE A 15 -27.04 34.53 17.65
C ILE A 15 -27.71 34.03 16.36
N GLY A 16 -28.73 34.74 15.86
CA GLY A 16 -29.42 34.40 14.61
C GLY A 16 -28.52 34.55 13.38
N ILE A 17 -27.77 35.65 13.32
CA ILE A 17 -26.73 35.88 12.31
C ILE A 17 -25.68 34.78 12.40
N LEU A 18 -25.18 34.45 13.59
CA LEU A 18 -24.22 33.36 13.79
C LEU A 18 -24.77 32.02 13.30
N GLY A 19 -26.02 31.69 13.62
CA GLY A 19 -26.68 30.46 13.15
C GLY A 19 -26.80 30.40 11.63
N LEU A 20 -27.19 31.49 10.99
CA LEU A 20 -27.22 31.60 9.51
C LEU A 20 -25.81 31.51 8.91
N THR A 21 -24.82 32.18 9.51
CA THR A 21 -23.42 32.09 9.08
C THR A 21 -22.96 30.65 9.13
N VAL A 22 -23.14 29.94 10.24
CA VAL A 22 -22.75 28.52 10.38
C VAL A 22 -23.41 27.62 9.33
N ILE A 23 -24.70 27.82 9.02
CA ILE A 23 -25.41 27.06 7.97
C ILE A 23 -24.79 27.29 6.59
N VAL A 24 -24.41 28.53 6.33
CA VAL A 24 -23.93 28.99 5.03
C VAL A 24 -22.43 28.69 4.85
N THR A 25 -21.62 28.76 5.91
CA THR A 25 -20.17 28.53 5.91
C THR A 25 -19.74 27.29 5.11
N PRO A 26 -20.31 26.08 5.29
CA PRO A 26 -19.87 24.93 4.52
C PRO A 26 -20.15 25.10 3.01
N TYR A 27 -21.08 25.93 2.57
CA TYR A 27 -21.34 26.14 1.14
C TYR A 27 -20.38 27.13 0.46
N PHE A 28 -19.52 27.79 1.23
CA PHE A 28 -18.56 28.78 0.74
C PHE A 28 -17.11 28.51 1.20
N SER A 29 -16.93 27.66 2.22
CA SER A 29 -15.63 27.18 2.70
C SER A 29 -15.13 26.05 1.78
N TYR A 30 -14.38 26.43 0.75
CA TYR A 30 -13.71 25.49 -0.14
C TYR A 30 -12.20 25.66 -0.02
N ASP A 31 -11.48 24.55 -0.04
CA ASP A 31 -10.03 24.55 -0.23
C ASP A 31 -9.68 24.06 -1.64
N GLU A 32 -8.57 24.55 -2.17
CA GLU A 32 -8.03 24.09 -3.44
C GLU A 32 -7.31 22.76 -3.22
N ALA A 33 -7.78 21.71 -3.90
CA ALA A 33 -7.17 20.40 -3.87
C ALA A 33 -6.62 20.04 -5.26
N TYR A 34 -5.48 19.36 -5.29
CA TYR A 34 -4.85 18.91 -6.51
C TYR A 34 -5.26 17.47 -6.79
N PHE A 35 -6.06 17.24 -7.82
CA PHE A 35 -6.45 15.91 -8.27
C PHE A 35 -5.38 15.32 -9.17
N VAL A 36 -4.98 14.09 -8.87
CA VAL A 36 -4.06 13.28 -9.65
C VAL A 36 -4.89 12.38 -10.55
N ASN A 37 -4.84 12.57 -11.87
CA ASN A 37 -5.62 11.80 -12.86
C ASN A 37 -7.13 11.73 -12.59
N ASP A 38 -7.67 12.66 -11.79
CA ASP A 38 -9.03 12.62 -11.26
C ASP A 38 -9.38 11.41 -10.37
N ASP A 39 -8.39 10.58 -9.99
CA ASP A 39 -8.58 9.39 -9.17
C ASP A 39 -8.64 9.72 -7.67
N TYR A 40 -7.72 10.56 -7.20
CA TYR A 40 -7.63 11.01 -5.82
C TYR A 40 -7.05 12.42 -5.76
N TYR A 41 -7.33 13.15 -4.67
CA TYR A 41 -6.80 14.48 -4.45
C TYR A 41 -5.75 14.51 -3.35
N ILE A 42 -4.84 15.47 -3.44
CA ILE A 42 -3.82 15.75 -2.44
C ILE A 42 -3.98 17.22 -2.02
N THR A 43 -4.11 17.45 -0.73
CA THR A 43 -4.00 18.79 -0.14
C THR A 43 -2.65 18.93 0.56
N MET A 44 -2.18 20.17 0.68
CA MET A 44 -0.92 20.46 1.39
C MET A 44 -0.99 20.01 2.84
N VAL A 45 -2.10 20.34 3.50
CA VAL A 45 -2.30 20.07 4.92
C VAL A 45 -2.28 18.57 5.17
N ASP A 46 -3.03 17.78 4.40
CA ASP A 46 -3.08 16.33 4.54
C ASP A 46 -1.71 15.70 4.24
N SER A 47 -1.00 16.21 3.22
CA SER A 47 0.33 15.68 2.89
C SER A 47 1.33 15.85 4.03
N ILE A 48 1.29 17.00 4.72
CA ILE A 48 2.17 17.29 5.84
C ILE A 48 1.75 16.48 7.08
N GLU A 49 0.45 16.39 7.36
CA GLU A 49 -0.08 15.65 8.53
C GLU A 49 0.21 14.15 8.45
N VAL A 50 0.15 13.57 7.24
CA VAL A 50 0.47 12.16 7.00
C VAL A 50 1.99 11.92 6.89
N GLY A 51 2.81 12.98 7.02
CA GLY A 51 4.27 12.87 7.03
C GLY A 51 4.90 12.69 5.65
N TYR A 52 4.18 13.05 4.58
CA TYR A 52 4.74 13.09 3.22
C TYR A 52 5.58 14.34 3.03
N GLU A 53 6.81 14.30 3.51
CA GLU A 53 7.82 15.31 3.17
C GLU A 53 8.49 14.93 1.83
N PRO A 54 8.51 15.82 0.83
CA PRO A 54 9.28 15.57 -0.37
C PRO A 54 10.76 15.50 0.03
N TYR A 55 11.36 14.33 -0.14
CA TYR A 55 12.80 14.16 0.01
C TYR A 55 13.47 14.97 -1.10
N VAL A 56 13.81 16.23 -0.81
CA VAL A 56 14.51 17.13 -1.74
C VAL A 56 15.81 16.49 -2.23
N GLU A 57 16.45 15.68 -1.39
CA GLU A 57 17.58 14.83 -1.73
C GLU A 57 17.27 13.81 -2.85
N GLY A 58 16.07 13.24 -2.84
CA GLY A 58 15.57 12.34 -3.90
C GLY A 58 15.46 13.02 -5.26
N LEU A 59 15.11 14.30 -5.31
CA LEU A 59 15.09 15.08 -6.57
C LEU A 59 16.50 15.29 -7.11
N VAL A 60 17.44 15.62 -6.22
CA VAL A 60 18.86 15.78 -6.60
C VAL A 60 19.42 14.45 -7.11
N ILE A 61 19.04 13.31 -6.52
CA ILE A 61 19.42 11.97 -6.99
C ILE A 61 18.84 11.70 -8.39
N ALA A 62 17.55 11.98 -8.60
CA ALA A 62 16.87 11.74 -9.88
C ALA A 62 17.47 12.59 -11.01
N GLU A 63 17.68 13.89 -10.77
CA GLU A 63 18.32 14.82 -11.72
C GLU A 63 19.72 14.33 -12.11
N ARG A 64 20.55 13.96 -11.12
CA ARG A 64 21.91 13.48 -11.37
C ARG A 64 21.92 12.13 -12.09
N SER A 65 20.98 11.24 -11.79
CA SER A 65 20.81 9.96 -12.49
C SER A 65 20.41 10.18 -13.96
N TYR A 66 19.55 11.15 -14.23
CA TYR A 66 19.19 11.56 -15.58
C TYR A 66 20.40 12.11 -16.35
N LEU A 67 21.18 13.02 -15.75
CA LEU A 67 22.41 13.55 -16.34
C LEU A 67 23.45 12.45 -16.61
N ALA A 68 23.60 11.49 -15.69
CA ALA A 68 24.44 10.32 -15.90
C ALA A 68 23.96 9.47 -17.08
N SER A 69 22.65 9.25 -17.20
CA SER A 69 22.03 8.51 -18.31
C SER A 69 22.28 9.19 -19.66
N LEU A 70 22.10 10.52 -19.73
CA LEU A 70 22.41 11.30 -20.93
C LEU A 70 23.88 11.15 -21.34
N LYS A 71 24.81 11.26 -20.39
CA LYS A 71 26.24 11.10 -20.67
C LYS A 71 26.62 9.70 -21.12
N LYS A 72 26.01 8.66 -20.53
CA LYS A 72 26.17 7.28 -21.00
C LYS A 72 25.64 7.12 -22.42
N LYS A 73 24.47 7.70 -22.74
CA LYS A 73 23.88 7.66 -24.08
C LYS A 73 24.77 8.34 -25.12
N GLU A 74 25.31 9.52 -24.83
CA GLU A 74 26.29 10.20 -25.69
C GLU A 74 27.50 9.30 -25.98
N PHE A 75 28.00 8.61 -24.96
CA PHE A 75 29.12 7.68 -25.08
C PHE A 75 28.77 6.42 -25.89
N TYR A 76 27.59 5.83 -25.70
CA TYR A 76 27.14 4.71 -26.53
C TYR A 76 27.00 5.11 -28.00
N VAL A 77 26.50 6.32 -28.27
CA VAL A 77 26.39 6.85 -29.65
C VAL A 77 27.77 6.98 -30.29
N SER A 78 28.80 7.42 -29.54
CA SER A 78 30.16 7.54 -30.08
C SER A 78 30.82 6.19 -30.39
N LEU A 79 30.44 5.13 -29.68
CA LEU A 79 30.95 3.77 -29.91
C LEU A 79 30.20 2.97 -30.97
N LYS A 80 29.02 3.43 -31.40
CA LYS A 80 28.12 2.68 -32.27
C LYS A 80 28.78 2.25 -33.59
N SER A 81 29.50 3.13 -34.26
CA SER A 81 30.17 2.83 -35.53
C SER A 81 31.23 1.72 -35.40
N ILE A 82 32.01 1.74 -34.32
CA ILE A 82 33.04 0.75 -34.03
C ILE A 82 32.39 -0.60 -33.67
N SER A 83 31.34 -0.56 -32.84
CA SER A 83 30.56 -1.76 -32.47
C SER A 83 29.95 -2.43 -33.70
N ASP A 84 29.29 -1.65 -34.56
CA ASP A 84 28.65 -2.15 -35.78
C ASP A 84 29.71 -2.79 -36.72
N SER A 85 30.87 -2.14 -36.85
CA SER A 85 31.98 -2.65 -37.67
C SER A 85 32.53 -3.98 -37.14
N LEU A 86 32.72 -4.10 -35.82
CA LEU A 86 33.18 -5.34 -35.18
C LEU A 86 32.15 -6.48 -35.31
N GLN A 87 30.86 -6.16 -35.23
CA GLN A 87 29.79 -7.15 -35.40
C GLN A 87 29.69 -7.65 -36.85
N VAL A 88 29.84 -6.77 -37.84
CA VAL A 88 29.91 -7.13 -39.26
C VAL A 88 31.13 -8.03 -39.53
N GLU A 89 32.28 -7.69 -38.96
CA GLU A 89 33.51 -8.48 -39.08
C GLU A 89 33.35 -9.86 -38.44
N LEU A 90 32.70 -9.95 -37.28
CA LEU A 90 32.40 -11.22 -36.62
C LEU A 90 31.50 -12.09 -37.49
N ASN A 91 30.39 -11.56 -37.99
CA ASN A 91 29.47 -12.26 -38.87
C ASN A 91 30.17 -12.75 -40.15
N THR A 92 31.04 -11.91 -40.73
CA THR A 92 31.84 -12.25 -41.91
C THR A 92 32.84 -13.37 -41.61
N SER A 93 33.50 -13.34 -40.45
CA SER A 93 34.44 -14.38 -40.02
C SER A 93 33.76 -15.72 -39.72
N ILE A 94 32.51 -15.70 -39.23
CA ILE A 94 31.65 -16.89 -39.04
C ILE A 94 31.26 -17.48 -40.40
N ALA A 95 30.78 -16.65 -41.33
CA ALA A 95 30.39 -17.10 -42.67
C ALA A 95 31.56 -17.76 -43.44
N ARG A 96 32.78 -17.28 -43.23
CA ARG A 96 34.01 -17.79 -43.86
C ARG A 96 34.66 -18.96 -43.11
N LYS A 97 34.11 -19.39 -41.96
CA LYS A 97 34.70 -20.42 -41.07
C LYS A 97 36.16 -20.13 -40.66
N ASP A 98 36.53 -18.86 -40.55
CA ASP A 98 37.89 -18.43 -40.17
C ASP A 98 37.99 -18.27 -38.63
N THR A 99 38.46 -19.33 -37.97
CA THR A 99 38.58 -19.41 -36.50
C THR A 99 39.58 -18.42 -35.92
N VAL A 100 40.64 -18.07 -36.65
CA VAL A 100 41.66 -17.12 -36.16
C VAL A 100 41.08 -15.72 -36.12
N ARG A 101 40.36 -15.33 -37.18
CA ARG A 101 39.70 -14.04 -37.30
C ARG A 101 38.54 -13.89 -36.32
N GLN A 102 37.76 -14.96 -36.11
CA GLN A 102 36.73 -15.01 -35.05
C GLN A 102 37.33 -14.72 -33.66
N ASN A 103 38.42 -15.40 -33.29
CA ASN A 103 39.07 -15.19 -31.99
C ASN A 103 39.60 -13.76 -31.81
N ARG A 104 40.19 -13.18 -32.87
CA ARG A 104 40.64 -11.78 -32.84
C ARG A 104 39.49 -10.79 -32.67
N THR A 105 38.40 -10.98 -33.43
CA THR A 105 37.23 -10.11 -33.35
C THR A 105 36.53 -10.23 -32.00
N ASN A 106 36.40 -11.44 -31.46
CA ASN A 106 35.87 -11.67 -30.10
C ASN A 106 36.71 -10.99 -29.02
N ASN A 107 38.03 -11.02 -29.13
CA ASN A 107 38.92 -10.31 -28.20
C ASN A 107 38.75 -8.78 -28.30
N ALA A 108 38.58 -8.24 -29.51
CA ALA A 108 38.33 -6.82 -29.72
C ALA A 108 36.96 -6.39 -29.17
N ILE A 109 35.92 -7.21 -29.32
CA ILE A 109 34.59 -7.00 -28.73
C ILE A 109 34.69 -6.97 -27.20
N ARG A 110 35.33 -7.96 -26.57
CA ARG A 110 35.53 -8.00 -25.11
C ARG A 110 36.31 -6.78 -24.62
N ALA A 111 37.32 -6.32 -25.35
CA ALA A 111 38.08 -5.13 -25.00
C ALA A 111 37.21 -3.86 -25.08
N LEU A 112 36.33 -3.76 -26.08
CA LEU A 112 35.37 -2.65 -26.22
C LEU A 112 34.33 -2.68 -25.10
N GLU A 113 33.79 -3.85 -24.76
CA GLU A 113 32.84 -4.05 -23.65
C GLU A 113 33.46 -3.64 -22.32
N ASN A 114 34.68 -4.08 -22.03
CA ASN A 114 35.41 -3.71 -20.81
C ASN A 114 35.66 -2.20 -20.74
N ARG A 115 36.07 -1.56 -21.85
CA ARG A 115 36.23 -0.11 -21.90
C ARG A 115 34.91 0.62 -21.66
N THR A 116 33.82 0.07 -22.20
CA THR A 116 32.48 0.63 -22.03
C THR A 116 32.01 0.53 -20.58
N PHE A 117 32.25 -0.61 -19.94
CA PHE A 117 31.97 -0.82 -18.53
C PHE A 117 32.72 0.18 -17.64
N ILE A 118 34.04 0.33 -17.84
CA ILE A 118 34.88 1.26 -17.06
C ILE A 118 34.39 2.71 -17.19
N GLU A 119 34.11 3.17 -18.41
CA GLU A 119 33.63 4.54 -18.61
C GLU A 119 32.22 4.76 -18.05
N ASN A 120 31.34 3.77 -18.17
CA ASN A 120 30.02 3.83 -17.53
C ASN A 120 30.10 3.92 -16.01
N GLU A 121 31.05 3.21 -15.40
CA GLU A 121 31.29 3.25 -13.96
C GLU A 121 31.85 4.61 -13.54
N LYS A 122 32.80 5.18 -14.30
CA LYS A 122 33.30 6.54 -14.08
C LYS A 122 32.19 7.58 -14.15
N ILE A 123 31.32 7.49 -15.17
CA ILE A 123 30.15 8.38 -15.31
C ILE A 123 29.21 8.21 -14.11
N ALA A 124 28.88 6.96 -13.73
CA ALA A 124 28.00 6.69 -12.59
C ALA A 124 28.59 7.25 -11.27
N ASN A 125 29.88 7.02 -11.03
CA ASN A 125 30.57 7.52 -9.85
C ASN A 125 30.64 9.05 -9.84
N LYS A 126 30.89 9.71 -10.97
CA LYS A 126 30.89 11.18 -11.07
C LYS A 126 29.56 11.80 -10.64
N PHE A 127 28.45 11.17 -11.01
CA PHE A 127 27.11 11.68 -10.70
C PHE A 127 26.50 11.11 -9.41
N ALA A 128 27.17 10.18 -8.73
CA ALA A 128 26.70 9.64 -7.45
C ALA A 128 26.61 10.73 -6.36
N LEU A 129 25.54 10.72 -5.58
CA LEU A 129 25.29 11.73 -4.53
C LEU A 129 26.40 11.74 -3.47
N LYS A 130 26.89 10.55 -3.08
CA LYS A 130 28.00 10.37 -2.12
C LYS A 130 29.29 11.11 -2.49
N ASN A 131 29.46 11.46 -3.76
CA ASN A 131 30.66 12.13 -4.28
C ASN A 131 30.45 13.64 -4.46
N MET A 132 29.28 14.18 -4.11
CA MET A 132 29.03 15.62 -4.08
C MET A 132 29.61 16.21 -2.77
N PRO A 133 30.34 17.33 -2.81
CA PRO A 133 30.74 18.05 -1.61
C PRO A 133 29.53 18.41 -0.75
N LYS A 134 29.59 18.19 0.57
CA LYS A 134 28.47 18.49 1.49
C LYS A 134 27.96 19.93 1.35
N LYS A 135 28.87 20.90 1.19
CA LYS A 135 28.53 22.32 1.00
C LYS A 135 27.77 22.60 -0.30
N GLU A 136 28.11 21.87 -1.37
CA GLU A 136 27.40 21.96 -2.65
C GLU A 136 26.02 21.32 -2.55
N LEU A 137 25.92 20.17 -1.87
CA LEU A 137 24.67 19.49 -1.61
C LEU A 137 23.71 20.37 -0.80
N GLU A 138 24.17 20.93 0.32
CA GLU A 138 23.38 21.83 1.17
C GLU A 138 22.89 23.06 0.39
N ALA A 139 23.77 23.70 -0.41
CA ALA A 139 23.39 24.82 -1.25
C ALA A 139 22.32 24.43 -2.29
N LYS A 140 22.46 23.24 -2.91
CA LYS A 140 21.49 22.75 -3.90
C LYS A 140 20.17 22.39 -3.25
N LEU A 141 20.18 21.73 -2.10
CA LEU A 141 18.98 21.41 -1.32
C LEU A 141 18.24 22.68 -0.90
N ASN A 142 18.94 23.70 -0.40
CA ASN A 142 18.32 24.97 -0.03
C ASN A 142 17.77 25.70 -1.25
N SER A 143 18.51 25.71 -2.38
CA SER A 143 18.01 26.31 -3.62
C SER A 143 16.73 25.65 -4.13
N ILE A 144 16.60 24.32 -3.99
CA ILE A 144 15.40 23.59 -4.39
C ILE A 144 14.27 23.91 -3.41
N LYS A 145 14.51 23.93 -2.09
CA LYS A 145 13.50 24.32 -1.10
C LYS A 145 12.93 25.71 -1.38
N ASP A 146 13.79 26.66 -1.75
CA ASP A 146 13.39 28.05 -2.01
C ASP A 146 12.69 28.25 -3.37
N THR A 147 12.90 27.34 -4.32
CA THR A 147 12.33 27.42 -5.69
C THR A 147 11.22 26.41 -5.97
N LEU A 148 10.95 25.49 -5.04
CA LEU A 148 9.96 24.43 -5.22
C LEU A 148 8.57 25.04 -5.29
N SER A 149 7.97 25.01 -6.48
CA SER A 149 6.59 25.46 -6.64
C SER A 149 5.62 24.50 -5.96
N MET A 150 4.44 25.00 -5.60
CA MET A 150 3.40 24.19 -4.97
C MET A 150 2.99 22.99 -5.84
N GLU A 151 2.90 23.18 -7.16
CA GLU A 151 2.63 22.09 -8.10
C GLU A 151 3.75 21.05 -8.11
N ASP A 152 5.03 21.49 -8.08
CA ASP A 152 6.16 20.57 -8.02
C ASP A 152 6.13 19.73 -6.74
N TYR A 153 5.86 20.37 -5.59
CA TYR A 153 5.68 19.69 -4.31
C TYR A 153 4.62 18.59 -4.41
N ILE A 154 3.45 18.91 -4.95
CA ILE A 154 2.34 17.97 -5.10
C ILE A 154 2.69 16.83 -6.05
N VAL A 155 3.35 17.08 -7.19
CA VAL A 155 3.81 16.01 -8.09
C VAL A 155 4.75 15.04 -7.38
N ILE A 156 5.64 15.55 -6.54
CA ILE A 156 6.60 14.71 -5.80
C ILE A 156 5.87 13.82 -4.79
N VAL A 157 5.00 14.42 -3.98
CA VAL A 157 4.18 13.69 -3.00
C VAL A 157 3.30 12.65 -3.71
N ALA A 158 2.66 13.02 -4.83
CA ALA A 158 1.84 12.10 -5.61
C ALA A 158 2.62 10.88 -6.10
N ASN A 159 3.85 11.10 -6.59
CA ASN A 159 4.73 10.02 -7.04
C ASN A 159 5.24 9.14 -5.88
N GLN A 160 5.46 9.71 -4.69
CA GLN A 160 5.81 8.94 -3.50
C GLN A 160 4.64 8.07 -3.02
N ILE A 161 3.42 8.61 -3.00
CA ILE A 161 2.21 7.86 -2.65
C ILE A 161 2.00 6.72 -3.65
N ARG A 162 2.16 7.00 -4.95
CA ARG A 162 1.96 6.02 -6.03
C ARG A 162 3.08 4.97 -6.10
N ASN A 163 4.31 5.34 -5.77
CA ASN A 163 5.49 4.47 -5.88
C ASN A 163 6.43 4.63 -4.66
N PRO A 164 6.00 4.18 -3.47
CA PRO A 164 6.79 4.36 -2.24
C PRO A 164 8.14 3.63 -2.27
N ASN A 165 8.24 2.56 -3.07
CA ASN A 165 9.44 1.73 -3.20
C ASN A 165 10.34 2.11 -4.40
N GLN A 166 10.04 3.21 -5.12
CA GLN A 166 10.81 3.72 -6.26
C GLN A 166 11.05 2.66 -7.38
N LEU A 167 10.05 1.80 -7.62
CA LEU A 167 10.11 0.77 -8.67
C LEU A 167 10.08 1.41 -10.06
N SER A 168 10.99 1.00 -10.96
CA SER A 168 11.10 1.55 -12.32
C SER A 168 9.94 1.21 -13.26
N THR A 169 9.05 0.31 -12.82
CA THR A 169 7.88 -0.16 -13.58
C THR A 169 6.64 0.72 -13.40
N ILE A 170 6.62 1.60 -12.39
CA ILE A 170 5.50 2.49 -12.12
C ILE A 170 5.79 3.86 -12.77
N PRO A 171 5.01 4.29 -13.78
CA PRO A 171 5.25 5.55 -14.47
C PRO A 171 5.00 6.74 -13.55
N SER A 172 5.89 7.74 -13.62
CA SER A 172 5.81 8.96 -12.82
C SER A 172 4.75 9.92 -13.37
N ILE A 173 3.98 10.50 -12.46
CA ILE A 173 3.01 11.57 -12.69
C ILE A 173 3.75 12.86 -13.02
N ASN A 174 3.22 13.63 -13.96
CA ASN A 174 3.73 14.94 -14.36
C ASN A 174 2.72 16.06 -14.07
N LYS A 175 3.16 17.33 -14.11
CA LYS A 175 2.29 18.50 -13.87
C LYS A 175 1.01 18.53 -14.72
N LYS A 176 1.08 18.03 -15.96
CA LYS A 176 -0.06 18.01 -16.91
C LYS A 176 -1.20 17.09 -16.47
N GLU A 177 -0.93 16.18 -15.54
CA GLU A 177 -1.87 15.21 -15.00
C GLU A 177 -2.50 15.68 -13.68
N LEU A 178 -2.16 16.89 -13.23
CA LEU A 178 -2.78 17.55 -12.08
C LEU A 178 -3.94 18.44 -12.53
N SER A 179 -5.10 18.30 -11.88
CA SER A 179 -6.23 19.22 -12.03
C SER A 179 -6.57 19.87 -10.69
N ILE A 180 -6.65 21.20 -10.65
CA ILE A 180 -7.01 21.93 -9.41
C ILE A 180 -8.52 22.03 -9.35
N LYS A 181 -9.12 21.50 -8.27
CA LYS A 181 -10.56 21.56 -8.04
C LYS A 181 -10.83 22.04 -6.61
N LYS A 182 -11.92 22.78 -6.45
CA LYS A 182 -12.40 23.20 -5.14
C LYS A 182 -13.09 22.03 -4.45
N VAL A 183 -12.58 21.65 -3.28
CA VAL A 183 -13.14 20.57 -2.47
C VAL A 183 -13.63 21.14 -1.16
N ASN A 184 -14.77 20.65 -0.71
CA ASN A 184 -15.36 21.03 0.55
C ASN A 184 -14.98 19.98 1.60
N LEU A 185 -14.08 20.34 2.51
CA LEU A 185 -13.56 19.45 3.55
C LEU A 185 -14.47 19.42 4.79
N GLN A 186 -15.45 20.33 4.88
CA GLN A 186 -16.32 20.43 6.05
C GLN A 186 -17.56 19.54 5.89
N ASP A 187 -17.87 18.75 6.93
CA ASP A 187 -19.10 17.99 6.99
C ASP A 187 -20.32 18.92 7.04
N LYS A 188 -21.08 18.96 5.95
CA LYS A 188 -22.28 19.80 5.84
C LYS A 188 -23.32 19.47 6.90
N SER A 189 -23.41 18.21 7.34
CA SER A 189 -24.47 17.76 8.23
C SER A 189 -24.30 18.31 9.65
N GLY A 190 -23.08 18.31 10.19
CA GLY A 190 -22.77 18.91 11.50
C GLY A 190 -23.04 20.42 11.58
N TYR A 191 -22.62 21.17 10.56
CA TYR A 191 -22.84 22.62 10.48
C TYR A 191 -24.32 22.97 10.31
N LEU A 192 -25.06 22.21 9.47
CA LEU A 192 -26.50 22.37 9.34
C LEU A 192 -27.21 22.10 10.67
N LEU A 193 -26.86 21.01 11.37
CA LEU A 193 -27.46 20.66 12.66
C LEU A 193 -27.19 21.75 13.72
N PHE A 194 -25.94 22.19 13.85
CA PHE A 194 -25.57 23.22 14.83
C PHE A 194 -26.23 24.57 14.53
N GLY A 195 -26.27 24.94 13.25
CA GLY A 195 -26.94 26.16 12.80
C GLY A 195 -28.45 26.14 13.02
N VAL A 196 -29.12 25.01 12.75
CA VAL A 196 -30.56 24.82 13.05
C VAL A 196 -30.83 24.88 14.56
N ILE A 197 -29.94 24.32 15.39
CA ILE A 197 -30.04 24.43 16.86
C ILE A 197 -29.93 25.89 17.30
N LEU A 198 -28.98 26.66 16.77
CA LEU A 198 -28.83 28.09 17.10
C LEU A 198 -30.05 28.91 16.69
N LEU A 199 -30.60 28.68 15.49
CA LEU A 199 -31.84 29.32 15.06
C LEU A 199 -33.04 28.91 15.90
N GLY A 200 -33.11 27.63 16.30
CA GLY A 200 -34.12 27.12 17.22
C GLY A 200 -34.04 27.77 18.61
N LEU A 201 -32.83 28.02 19.12
CA LEU A 201 -32.60 28.74 20.37
C LEU A 201 -33.07 30.20 20.28
N VAL A 202 -32.78 30.89 19.17
CA VAL A 202 -33.25 32.26 18.93
C VAL A 202 -34.77 32.31 18.85
N LEU A 203 -35.39 31.39 18.10
CA LEU A 203 -36.84 31.26 18.02
C LEU A 203 -37.45 31.04 19.41
N PHE A 204 -36.87 30.14 20.19
CA PHE A 204 -37.29 29.88 21.56
C PHE A 204 -37.20 31.13 22.45
N MET A 205 -36.09 31.87 22.39
CA MET A 205 -35.91 33.12 23.13
C MET A 205 -36.94 34.19 22.73
N VAL A 206 -37.22 34.36 21.44
CA VAL A 206 -38.23 35.29 20.92
C VAL A 206 -39.64 34.91 21.39
N LEU A 207 -39.97 33.61 21.39
CA LEU A 207 -41.26 33.11 21.89
C LEU A 207 -41.45 33.36 23.39
N MET A 208 -40.36 33.30 24.18
CA MET A 208 -40.39 33.65 25.60
C MET A 208 -40.64 35.15 25.82
N ASP A 209 -39.93 36.00 25.09
CA ASP A 209 -40.06 37.46 25.20
C ASP A 209 -41.45 37.95 24.76
N LYS A 210 -42.05 37.33 23.74
CA LYS A 210 -43.44 37.60 23.31
C LYS A 210 -44.51 37.08 24.28
N LYS A 211 -44.12 36.45 25.40
CA LYS A 211 -45.00 35.82 26.39
C LYS A 211 -45.96 34.76 25.81
N ILE A 212 -45.67 34.27 24.59
CA ILE A 212 -46.40 33.17 23.95
C ILE A 212 -46.18 31.88 24.75
N ILE A 213 -44.98 31.74 25.34
CA ILE A 213 -44.66 30.70 26.32
C ILE A 213 -44.66 31.36 27.72
N PRO A 214 -45.75 31.26 28.50
CA PRO A 214 -45.82 31.85 29.83
C PRO A 214 -44.96 31.05 30.83
N LEU A 215 -43.66 31.33 30.87
CA LEU A 215 -42.69 30.66 31.74
C LEU A 215 -42.91 30.93 33.25
N HIS A 216 -43.75 31.91 33.59
CA HIS A 216 -44.15 32.20 34.96
C HIS A 216 -45.06 31.11 35.54
N LEU A 217 -45.82 30.44 34.67
CA LEU A 217 -46.65 29.31 35.10
C LEU A 217 -45.73 28.11 35.39
N PRO A 218 -45.93 27.45 36.55
CA PRO A 218 -45.06 26.36 36.99
C PRO A 218 -45.00 25.23 35.96
N ILE A 219 -46.11 24.96 35.26
CA ILE A 219 -46.20 23.93 34.22
C ILE A 219 -45.16 24.11 33.11
N TYR A 220 -45.00 25.32 32.55
CA TYR A 220 -44.05 25.56 31.46
C TYR A 220 -42.60 25.60 31.97
N LYS A 221 -42.38 26.17 33.16
CA LYS A 221 -41.05 26.26 33.79
C LYS A 221 -40.46 24.90 34.11
N TYR A 222 -41.26 23.98 34.68
CA TYR A 222 -40.81 22.63 34.99
C TYR A 222 -40.91 21.71 33.78
N GLY A 223 -41.95 21.85 32.95
CA GLY A 223 -42.16 21.05 31.75
C GLY A 223 -40.99 21.14 30.76
N ILE A 224 -40.49 22.34 30.49
CA ILE A 224 -39.37 22.50 29.55
C ILE A 224 -38.07 21.86 30.06
N ARG A 225 -37.81 21.94 31.37
CA ARG A 225 -36.63 21.31 32.00
C ARG A 225 -36.70 19.80 31.90
N VAL A 226 -37.89 19.23 32.12
CA VAL A 226 -38.13 17.78 31.98
C VAL A 226 -37.94 17.36 30.52
N VAL A 227 -38.49 18.10 29.56
CA VAL A 227 -38.35 17.80 28.13
C VAL A 227 -36.87 17.88 27.70
N LEU A 228 -36.16 18.95 28.05
CA LEU A 228 -34.74 19.09 27.76
C LEU A 228 -33.91 17.98 28.41
N ALA A 229 -34.15 17.68 29.69
CA ALA A 229 -33.45 16.59 30.38
C ALA A 229 -33.72 15.23 29.72
N THR A 230 -34.95 15.01 29.24
CA THR A 230 -35.32 13.78 28.52
C THR A 230 -34.61 13.70 27.17
N ILE A 231 -34.57 14.79 26.40
CA ILE A 231 -33.86 14.85 25.11
C ILE A 231 -32.36 14.66 25.31
N THR A 232 -31.75 15.35 26.28
CA THR A 232 -30.33 15.20 26.60
C THR A 232 -30.01 13.79 27.06
N GLY A 233 -30.83 13.20 27.93
CA GLY A 233 -30.67 11.81 28.35
C GLY A 233 -30.79 10.83 27.18
N PHE A 234 -31.78 11.03 26.30
CA PHE A 234 -31.96 10.22 25.10
C PHE A 234 -30.77 10.31 24.15
N ILE A 235 -30.27 11.51 23.86
CA ILE A 235 -29.08 11.73 23.03
C ILE A 235 -27.85 11.10 23.68
N GLY A 236 -27.64 11.30 24.99
CA GLY A 236 -26.52 10.71 25.72
C GLY A 236 -26.52 9.18 25.67
N ILE A 237 -27.69 8.56 25.84
CA ILE A 237 -27.87 7.11 25.71
C ILE A 237 -27.54 6.64 24.28
N ARG A 238 -28.03 7.35 23.26
CA ARG A 238 -27.76 7.03 21.85
C ARG A 238 -26.26 7.09 21.54
N VAL A 239 -25.59 8.17 21.94
CA VAL A 239 -24.14 8.34 21.74
C VAL A 239 -23.35 7.25 22.45
N TYR A 240 -23.71 6.92 23.70
CA TYR A 240 -23.07 5.84 24.45
C TYR A 240 -23.20 4.50 23.71
N PHE A 241 -24.41 4.13 23.26
CA PHE A 241 -24.62 2.87 22.55
C PHE A 241 -23.89 2.82 21.21
N THR A 242 -23.84 3.91 20.45
CA THR A 242 -23.06 3.97 19.20
C THR A 242 -21.59 3.71 19.48
N LEU A 243 -20.97 4.46 20.40
CA LEU A 243 -19.54 4.31 20.71
C LEU A 243 -19.21 2.94 21.29
N ALA A 244 -20.05 2.41 22.19
CA ALA A 244 -19.86 1.09 22.77
C ALA A 244 -19.95 -0.04 21.73
N ASN A 245 -20.85 0.10 20.75
CA ASN A 245 -21.00 -0.83 19.65
C ASN A 245 -19.77 -0.82 18.73
N ASP A 246 -19.24 0.35 18.39
CA ASP A 246 -18.05 0.50 17.55
C ASP A 246 -16.81 -0.12 18.22
N ILE A 247 -16.60 0.14 19.52
CA ILE A 247 -15.50 -0.46 20.29
C ILE A 247 -15.62 -1.99 20.32
N LYS A 248 -16.83 -2.52 20.54
CA LYS A 248 -17.09 -3.95 20.60
C LYS A 248 -16.89 -4.61 19.22
N PHE A 249 -17.32 -3.93 18.16
CA PHE A 249 -17.10 -4.36 16.78
C PHE A 249 -15.62 -4.43 16.48
N GLU A 250 -14.86 -3.36 16.72
CA GLU A 250 -13.43 -3.27 16.42
C GLU A 250 -12.62 -4.38 17.11
N LYS A 251 -12.91 -4.62 18.40
CA LYS A 251 -12.28 -5.72 19.16
C LYS A 251 -12.56 -7.09 18.53
N THR A 252 -13.80 -7.31 18.10
CA THR A 252 -14.23 -8.58 17.50
C THR A 252 -13.66 -8.74 16.09
N TYR A 253 -13.67 -7.66 15.30
CA TYR A 253 -13.11 -7.58 13.96
C TYR A 253 -11.61 -7.91 13.97
N LYS A 254 -10.81 -7.24 14.80
CA LYS A 254 -9.37 -7.53 14.95
C LYS A 254 -9.09 -8.97 15.38
N ALA A 255 -9.92 -9.53 16.27
CA ALA A 255 -9.78 -10.92 16.68
C ALA A 255 -10.06 -11.89 15.52
N ARG A 256 -11.10 -11.64 14.71
CA ARG A 256 -11.42 -12.46 13.52
C ARG A 256 -10.38 -12.29 12.42
N GLU A 257 -9.91 -11.07 12.17
CA GLU A 257 -8.88 -10.76 11.17
C GLU A 257 -7.60 -11.55 11.46
N LYS A 258 -7.13 -11.58 12.71
CA LYS A 258 -5.97 -12.40 13.12
C LYS A 258 -6.15 -13.90 12.83
N ILE A 259 -7.36 -14.43 13.03
CA ILE A 259 -7.66 -15.85 12.74
C ILE A 259 -7.64 -16.11 11.23
N VAL A 260 -8.21 -15.21 10.44
CA VAL A 260 -8.21 -15.28 8.97
C VAL A 260 -6.79 -15.14 8.42
N GLN A 261 -6.00 -14.20 8.94
CA GLN A 261 -4.59 -14.00 8.63
C GLN A 261 -3.78 -15.27 8.89
N LYS A 262 -3.95 -15.89 10.07
CA LYS A 262 -3.28 -17.16 10.38
C LYS A 262 -3.66 -18.28 9.40
N LYS A 263 -4.92 -18.33 8.97
CA LYS A 263 -5.38 -19.30 7.96
C LYS A 263 -4.76 -19.03 6.59
N LEU A 264 -4.67 -17.77 6.18
CA LEU A 264 -3.97 -17.35 4.95
C LEU A 264 -2.47 -17.71 5.00
N MET A 265 -1.80 -17.52 6.14
CA MET A 265 -0.41 -17.95 6.33
C MET A 265 -0.25 -19.47 6.21
N GLN A 266 -1.20 -20.26 6.73
CA GLN A 266 -1.19 -21.71 6.57
C GLN A 266 -1.31 -22.12 5.10
N ILE A 267 -2.22 -21.49 4.36
CA ILE A 267 -2.39 -21.71 2.92
C ILE A 267 -1.11 -21.30 2.17
N LYS A 268 -0.51 -20.16 2.53
CA LYS A 268 0.75 -19.67 1.95
C LYS A 268 1.85 -20.71 2.09
N ASN A 269 2.10 -21.21 3.30
CA ASN A 269 3.18 -22.16 3.54
C ASN A 269 2.97 -23.45 2.73
N LEU A 270 1.72 -23.92 2.62
CA LEU A 270 1.39 -25.09 1.82
C LEU A 270 1.59 -24.85 0.31
N GLN A 271 1.24 -23.66 -0.19
CA GLN A 271 1.47 -23.26 -1.58
C GLN A 271 2.96 -23.11 -1.92
N VAL A 272 3.77 -22.61 -0.99
CA VAL A 272 5.24 -22.53 -1.14
C VAL A 272 5.85 -23.93 -1.22
N GLU A 273 5.39 -24.86 -0.38
CA GLU A 273 5.84 -26.25 -0.42
C GLU A 273 5.39 -26.94 -1.73
N TYR A 274 4.15 -26.68 -2.17
CA TYR A 274 3.64 -27.16 -3.46
C TYR A 274 4.48 -26.64 -4.63
N LEU A 275 4.86 -25.36 -4.62
CA LEU A 275 5.77 -24.78 -5.62
C LEU A 275 7.14 -25.46 -5.60
N SER A 276 7.70 -25.72 -4.42
CA SER A 276 8.99 -26.41 -4.28
C SER A 276 8.96 -27.85 -4.79
N ALA A 277 7.82 -28.54 -4.67
CA ALA A 277 7.69 -29.94 -5.05
C ALA A 277 7.25 -30.15 -6.50
N LYS A 278 6.42 -29.25 -7.04
CA LYS A 278 5.78 -29.40 -8.37
C LYS A 278 6.20 -28.32 -9.38
N GLU A 279 7.10 -27.41 -9.00
CA GLU A 279 7.58 -26.29 -9.83
C GLU A 279 6.45 -25.37 -10.35
N ASN A 280 5.29 -25.36 -9.70
CA ASN A 280 4.20 -24.44 -9.97
C ASN A 280 3.30 -24.32 -8.73
N TYR A 281 2.53 -23.23 -8.58
CA TYR A 281 1.51 -23.14 -7.53
C TYR A 281 0.29 -24.02 -7.83
N ALA A 282 -0.43 -24.45 -6.79
CA ALA A 282 -1.69 -25.15 -6.98
C ALA A 282 -2.76 -24.16 -7.46
N SER A 283 -3.37 -24.44 -8.61
CA SER A 283 -4.40 -23.59 -9.22
C SER A 283 -5.82 -23.86 -8.71
N SER A 284 -6.04 -24.98 -8.00
CA SER A 284 -7.31 -25.37 -7.41
C SER A 284 -7.15 -25.85 -5.97
N TRP A 285 -8.22 -25.74 -5.18
CA TRP A 285 -8.24 -26.22 -3.80
C TRP A 285 -8.08 -27.73 -3.71
N ASP A 286 -8.68 -28.48 -4.63
CA ASP A 286 -8.60 -29.95 -4.64
C ASP A 286 -7.15 -30.43 -4.84
N SER A 287 -6.40 -29.80 -5.75
CA SER A 287 -4.98 -30.12 -5.95
C SER A 287 -4.14 -29.81 -4.73
N LEU A 288 -4.41 -28.69 -4.05
CA LEU A 288 -3.70 -28.29 -2.84
C LEU A 288 -4.00 -29.23 -1.66
N VAL A 289 -5.27 -29.62 -1.49
CA VAL A 289 -5.71 -30.56 -0.44
C VAL A 289 -5.18 -31.97 -0.70
N HIS A 290 -5.24 -32.43 -1.95
CA HIS A 290 -4.69 -33.73 -2.34
C HIS A 290 -3.18 -33.79 -2.07
N PHE A 291 -2.44 -32.73 -2.43
CA PHE A 291 -1.01 -32.64 -2.16
C PHE A 291 -0.69 -32.70 -0.66
N ALA A 292 -1.42 -31.93 0.15
CA ALA A 292 -1.21 -31.90 1.58
C ALA A 292 -1.45 -33.26 2.27
N LYS A 293 -2.44 -34.03 1.79
CA LYS A 293 -2.84 -35.30 2.42
C LYS A 293 -2.10 -36.52 1.91
N ASN A 294 -1.85 -36.58 0.61
CA ASN A 294 -1.45 -37.82 -0.06
C ASN A 294 0.00 -37.77 -0.55
N ASP A 295 0.62 -36.59 -0.61
CA ASP A 295 2.00 -36.45 -1.08
C ASP A 295 2.97 -36.44 0.10
N SER A 296 4.26 -36.63 -0.22
CA SER A 296 5.34 -36.60 0.78
C SER A 296 6.54 -35.84 0.24
N ALA A 297 7.20 -35.08 1.10
CA ALA A 297 8.42 -34.37 0.77
C ALA A 297 9.64 -35.24 1.08
N GLN A 298 10.61 -35.20 0.17
CA GLN A 298 11.90 -35.85 0.36
C GLN A 298 12.79 -35.01 1.29
N ILE A 299 13.28 -35.61 2.37
CA ILE A 299 14.33 -35.07 3.23
C ILE A 299 15.62 -35.85 2.96
N ILE A 300 16.66 -35.14 2.55
CA ILE A 300 17.99 -35.71 2.30
C ILE A 300 18.88 -35.36 3.50
N ARG A 301 19.35 -36.38 4.21
CA ARG A 301 20.34 -36.26 5.28
C ARG A 301 21.68 -36.77 4.77
N TYR A 302 22.69 -35.91 4.74
CA TYR A 302 24.04 -36.33 4.40
C TYR A 302 24.66 -37.02 5.60
N LEU A 303 25.15 -38.24 5.40
CA LEU A 303 25.81 -39.05 6.43
C LEU A 303 27.30 -38.71 6.56
N VAL A 304 27.81 -37.91 5.63
CA VAL A 304 29.20 -37.50 5.48
C VAL A 304 29.23 -36.01 5.15
N ASP A 305 30.24 -35.27 5.59
CA ASP A 305 30.35 -33.84 5.26
C ASP A 305 30.51 -33.68 3.73
N LYS A 306 29.52 -33.05 3.10
CA LYS A 306 29.49 -32.84 1.64
C LYS A 306 30.64 -31.97 1.14
N ASN A 307 31.23 -31.14 2.00
CA ASN A 307 32.31 -30.23 1.65
C ASN A 307 33.70 -30.85 1.87
N ASP A 308 33.78 -32.01 2.55
CA ASP A 308 35.02 -32.74 2.76
C ASP A 308 35.21 -33.81 1.68
N THR A 309 36.00 -33.47 0.68
CA THR A 309 36.36 -34.34 -0.44
C THR A 309 37.00 -35.66 0.03
N ALA A 310 37.78 -35.66 1.11
CA ALA A 310 38.42 -36.86 1.62
C ALA A 310 37.39 -37.80 2.26
N ALA A 311 36.47 -37.25 3.05
CA ALA A 311 35.39 -38.01 3.68
C ALA A 311 34.44 -38.62 2.63
N VAL A 312 34.03 -37.84 1.62
CA VAL A 312 33.17 -38.33 0.52
C VAL A 312 33.86 -39.43 -0.30
N ASN A 313 35.13 -39.26 -0.65
CA ASN A 313 35.88 -40.27 -1.40
C ASN A 313 36.14 -41.54 -0.59
N THR A 314 36.30 -41.43 0.73
CA THR A 314 36.47 -42.59 1.62
C THR A 314 35.18 -43.40 1.71
N ALA A 315 34.04 -42.71 1.86
CA ALA A 315 32.73 -43.35 1.86
C ALA A 315 32.44 -44.06 0.52
N LEU A 316 32.76 -43.42 -0.62
CA LEU A 316 32.63 -44.03 -1.95
C LEU A 316 33.51 -45.27 -2.13
N ARG A 317 34.78 -45.23 -1.67
CA ARG A 317 35.72 -46.35 -1.80
C ARG A 317 35.35 -47.55 -0.92
N ASN A 318 34.69 -47.29 0.21
CA ASN A 318 34.28 -48.30 1.18
C ASN A 318 32.82 -48.76 0.99
N ASP A 319 32.16 -48.37 -0.11
CA ASP A 319 30.76 -48.67 -0.42
C ASP A 319 29.78 -48.26 0.70
N GLN A 320 30.07 -47.14 1.36
CA GLN A 320 29.25 -46.58 2.43
C GLN A 320 28.22 -45.59 1.87
N PRO A 321 26.97 -45.59 2.38
CA PRO A 321 25.96 -44.65 1.96
C PRO A 321 26.35 -43.21 2.33
N ILE A 322 26.36 -42.32 1.34
CA ILE A 322 26.77 -40.91 1.49
C ILE A 322 25.60 -40.03 1.94
N LYS A 323 24.39 -40.44 1.56
CA LYS A 323 23.14 -39.75 1.88
C LYS A 323 22.07 -40.77 2.23
N ASP A 324 21.26 -40.38 3.18
CA ASP A 324 20.05 -41.06 3.59
C ASP A 324 18.85 -40.23 3.13
N THR A 325 17.81 -40.90 2.63
CA THR A 325 16.61 -40.25 2.12
C THR A 325 15.41 -40.75 2.90
N ALA A 326 14.75 -39.83 3.59
CA ALA A 326 13.49 -40.09 4.26
C ALA A 326 12.36 -39.31 3.58
N TYR A 327 11.14 -39.83 3.69
CA TYR A 327 9.93 -39.16 3.24
C TYR A 327 9.14 -38.72 4.46
N ILE A 328 8.71 -37.46 4.45
CA ILE A 328 7.83 -36.90 5.47
C ILE A 328 6.51 -36.47 4.81
N PRO A 329 5.35 -36.72 5.43
CA PRO A 329 4.09 -36.15 4.98
C PRO A 329 4.17 -34.63 4.83
N ILE A 330 3.50 -34.08 3.81
CA ILE A 330 3.55 -32.63 3.53
C ILE A 330 2.93 -31.81 4.66
N ASP A 331 1.80 -32.26 5.20
CA ASP A 331 1.13 -31.59 6.31
C ASP A 331 2.02 -31.52 7.56
N GLU A 332 2.72 -32.60 7.88
CA GLU A 332 3.72 -32.67 8.94
C GLU A 332 4.92 -31.75 8.66
N LYS A 333 5.43 -31.71 7.44
CA LYS A 333 6.53 -30.80 7.07
C LYS A 333 6.14 -29.33 7.21
N VAL A 334 4.93 -28.96 6.77
CA VAL A 334 4.49 -27.57 6.70
C VAL A 334 3.99 -27.06 8.06
N PHE A 335 3.34 -27.92 8.85
CA PHE A 335 2.67 -27.54 10.09
C PHE A 335 3.29 -28.13 11.37
N GLY A 336 4.23 -29.07 11.23
CA GLY A 336 4.88 -29.81 12.31
C GLY A 336 4.08 -31.05 12.76
N GLU A 337 4.77 -32.08 13.26
CA GLU A 337 4.23 -33.43 13.57
C GLU A 337 2.98 -33.46 14.46
N LYS A 338 2.76 -32.42 15.28
CA LYS A 338 1.64 -32.35 16.24
C LYS A 338 0.57 -31.34 15.85
N HIS A 339 0.48 -30.99 14.57
CA HIS A 339 -0.53 -30.03 14.11
C HIS A 339 -1.95 -30.60 14.23
N LYS A 340 -2.90 -29.75 14.65
CA LYS A 340 -4.33 -30.09 14.75
C LYS A 340 -5.15 -29.47 13.61
N ILE A 341 -4.51 -29.28 12.45
CA ILE A 341 -5.11 -28.56 11.33
C ILE A 341 -5.92 -29.54 10.49
N ASN A 342 -7.20 -29.25 10.30
CA ASN A 342 -8.02 -29.96 9.33
C ASN A 342 -7.70 -29.46 7.91
N ILE A 343 -7.11 -30.33 7.10
CA ILE A 343 -6.70 -30.04 5.73
C ILE A 343 -7.92 -29.89 4.79
N ASP A 344 -9.00 -30.65 5.01
CA ASP A 344 -10.21 -30.55 4.18
C ASP A 344 -10.87 -29.18 4.28
N SER A 345 -10.71 -28.53 5.44
CA SER A 345 -11.29 -27.23 5.70
C SER A 345 -10.30 -26.09 5.44
N ILE A 346 -9.20 -26.33 4.70
CA ILE A 346 -8.16 -25.31 4.48
C ILE A 346 -8.60 -24.21 3.52
N SER A 347 -9.45 -24.54 2.55
CA SER A 347 -9.99 -23.62 1.55
C SER A 347 -11.05 -22.66 2.10
N TYR A 348 -11.68 -23.01 3.22
CA TYR A 348 -12.79 -22.25 3.79
C TYR A 348 -12.32 -21.09 4.65
N ILE A 349 -12.98 -19.95 4.47
CA ILE A 349 -12.75 -18.76 5.29
C ILE A 349 -13.35 -19.02 6.68
N PRO A 350 -12.60 -18.77 7.77
CA PRO A 350 -13.13 -18.88 9.12
C PRO A 350 -14.43 -18.09 9.29
N PHE A 351 -15.35 -18.62 10.09
CA PHE A 351 -16.68 -18.02 10.37
C PHE A 351 -17.63 -18.00 9.17
N THR A 352 -17.33 -18.64 8.04
CA THR A 352 -18.27 -18.69 6.92
C THR A 352 -18.20 -20.04 6.20
N LYS A 353 -19.14 -20.24 5.29
CA LYS A 353 -19.16 -21.39 4.37
C LYS A 353 -18.51 -21.07 3.03
N LYS A 354 -18.03 -19.84 2.83
CA LYS A 354 -17.35 -19.40 1.60
C LYS A 354 -15.89 -19.82 1.61
N GLN A 355 -15.34 -20.10 0.43
CA GLN A 355 -13.92 -20.39 0.23
C GLN A 355 -13.14 -19.12 -0.13
N PHE A 356 -11.84 -19.13 0.11
CA PHE A 356 -10.95 -18.08 -0.38
C PHE A 356 -10.90 -18.11 -1.92
N LEU A 357 -10.74 -16.94 -2.53
CA LEU A 357 -10.50 -16.84 -3.97
C LEU A 357 -9.01 -17.10 -4.23
N LEU A 358 -8.69 -18.22 -4.86
CA LEU A 358 -7.34 -18.59 -5.29
C LEU A 358 -7.19 -18.33 -6.79
N LYS A 359 -6.13 -17.60 -7.16
CA LYS A 359 -5.73 -17.39 -8.55
C LYS A 359 -4.22 -17.55 -8.66
N THR A 360 -3.78 -18.12 -9.78
CA THR A 360 -2.36 -18.31 -10.10
C THR A 360 -2.08 -17.82 -11.51
N ASN A 361 -0.87 -17.35 -11.77
CA ASN A 361 -0.41 -17.02 -13.11
C ASN A 361 1.05 -17.45 -13.29
N LYS A 362 1.48 -17.66 -14.54
CA LYS A 362 2.85 -18.04 -14.89
C LYS A 362 3.30 -17.19 -16.08
N THR A 363 4.41 -16.49 -15.94
CA THR A 363 5.01 -15.72 -17.05
C THR A 363 6.51 -16.00 -17.15
N LYS A 364 7.14 -15.58 -18.24
CA LYS A 364 8.59 -15.68 -18.42
C LYS A 364 9.24 -14.31 -18.24
N ASN A 365 10.35 -14.27 -17.52
CA ASN A 365 11.17 -13.07 -17.41
C ASN A 365 12.06 -12.89 -18.67
N VAL A 366 12.73 -11.74 -18.79
CA VAL A 366 13.67 -11.36 -19.86
C VAL A 366 14.75 -12.43 -20.09
N ASN A 367 15.15 -13.15 -19.04
CA ASN A 367 16.13 -14.26 -19.10
C ASN A 367 15.50 -15.63 -19.45
N ASN A 368 14.27 -15.66 -19.97
CA ASN A 368 13.50 -16.86 -20.30
C ASN A 368 13.29 -17.85 -19.13
N ARG A 369 13.39 -17.36 -17.89
CA ARG A 369 13.08 -18.12 -16.67
C ARG A 369 11.61 -17.96 -16.30
N ASP A 370 11.01 -19.05 -15.84
CA ASP A 370 9.63 -19.07 -15.38
C ASP A 370 9.48 -18.28 -14.05
N VAL A 371 8.45 -17.44 -13.99
CA VAL A 371 8.06 -16.66 -12.82
C VAL A 371 6.61 -17.00 -12.49
N PHE A 372 6.38 -17.36 -11.23
CA PHE A 372 5.09 -17.83 -10.74
C PHE A 372 4.45 -16.77 -9.86
N TYR A 373 3.15 -16.55 -10.06
CA TYR A 373 2.34 -15.58 -9.36
C TYR A 373 1.18 -16.29 -8.69
N ILE A 374 0.80 -15.84 -7.51
CA ILE A 374 -0.32 -16.37 -6.75
C ILE A 374 -1.01 -15.23 -6.03
N GLU A 375 -2.33 -15.23 -6.03
CA GLU A 375 -3.15 -14.35 -5.20
C GLU A 375 -4.23 -15.20 -4.53
N VAL A 376 -4.25 -15.17 -3.19
CA VAL A 376 -5.34 -15.74 -2.40
C VAL A 376 -5.97 -14.63 -1.57
N LYS A 377 -7.27 -14.36 -1.79
CA LYS A 377 -7.96 -13.23 -1.16
C LYS A 377 -9.38 -13.52 -0.69
N THR A 378 -9.84 -12.71 0.25
CA THR A 378 -11.26 -12.60 0.65
C THR A 378 -11.60 -11.15 0.99
N LYS A 379 -12.86 -10.75 0.78
CA LYS A 379 -13.36 -9.46 1.29
C LYS A 379 -13.41 -9.49 2.82
N LYS A 380 -13.02 -8.39 3.48
CA LYS A 380 -13.05 -8.26 4.94
C LYS A 380 -14.47 -8.42 5.49
N LYS A 381 -15.47 -7.88 4.77
CA LYS A 381 -16.91 -8.09 5.04
C LYS A 381 -17.29 -9.56 5.24
N THR A 382 -16.69 -10.48 4.48
CA THR A 382 -17.11 -11.89 4.44
C THR A 382 -17.03 -12.60 5.79
N PHE A 383 -16.06 -12.25 6.65
CA PHE A 383 -15.90 -12.87 7.97
C PHE A 383 -16.52 -12.05 9.11
N VAL A 384 -17.10 -10.88 8.82
CA VAL A 384 -17.84 -10.06 9.77
C VAL A 384 -19.35 -10.01 9.51
N ASP A 385 -19.80 -10.47 8.35
CA ASP A 385 -21.21 -10.43 7.89
C ASP A 385 -22.21 -11.06 8.87
N MET A 386 -21.77 -12.04 9.68
CA MET A 386 -22.63 -12.68 10.70
C MET A 386 -22.70 -11.90 12.03
N LEU A 387 -22.05 -10.74 12.15
CA LEU A 387 -22.13 -9.92 13.36
C LEU A 387 -23.44 -9.12 13.36
N LYS A 388 -24.17 -9.16 14.47
CA LYS A 388 -25.39 -8.36 14.68
C LYS A 388 -25.10 -6.85 14.78
N ILE A 389 -23.86 -6.49 15.09
CA ILE A 389 -23.39 -5.12 15.24
C ILE A 389 -22.40 -4.88 14.12
N TYR A 390 -22.69 -3.91 13.25
CA TYR A 390 -21.90 -3.57 12.08
C TYR A 390 -21.99 -2.06 11.85
N PRO A 391 -20.86 -1.33 11.87
CA PRO A 391 -20.88 0.11 11.74
C PRO A 391 -21.10 0.53 10.28
N GLU A 392 -21.86 1.61 10.05
CA GLU A 392 -22.24 2.07 8.71
C GLU A 392 -21.04 2.53 7.86
N ASN A 393 -19.96 2.95 8.51
CA ASN A 393 -18.73 3.43 7.87
C ASN A 393 -17.69 2.32 7.59
N PHE A 394 -18.05 1.03 7.74
CA PHE A 394 -17.13 -0.05 7.45
C PHE A 394 -16.87 -0.19 5.94
N ASP A 395 -15.59 -0.16 5.55
CA ASP A 395 -15.20 -0.37 4.16
C ASP A 395 -15.39 -1.85 3.76
N GLU A 396 -16.47 -2.11 3.03
CA GLU A 396 -16.88 -3.45 2.61
C GLU A 396 -16.03 -4.03 1.48
N GLU A 397 -15.36 -3.16 0.71
CA GLU A 397 -14.63 -3.52 -0.49
C GLU A 397 -13.15 -3.83 -0.20
N ASN A 398 -12.69 -3.58 1.02
CA ASN A 398 -11.36 -3.98 1.44
C ASN A 398 -11.16 -5.49 1.43
N PHE A 399 -10.01 -5.92 0.89
CA PHE A 399 -9.60 -7.31 0.84
C PHE A 399 -8.49 -7.59 1.86
N ILE A 400 -8.49 -8.79 2.43
CA ILE A 400 -7.30 -9.38 3.04
C ILE A 400 -6.78 -10.47 2.10
N LYS A 401 -5.48 -10.41 1.79
CA LYS A 401 -4.86 -11.28 0.80
C LYS A 401 -3.38 -11.53 1.09
N PHE A 402 -2.85 -12.59 0.48
CA PHE A 402 -1.41 -12.73 0.27
C PHE A 402 -1.10 -12.96 -1.20
N GLY A 403 0.08 -12.53 -1.59
CA GLY A 403 0.59 -12.58 -2.95
C GLY A 403 -0.05 -11.57 -3.91
N SER A 404 0.41 -11.61 -5.15
CA SER A 404 -0.07 -10.76 -6.23
C SER A 404 -0.03 -11.50 -7.58
N LEU A 405 -0.92 -11.11 -8.49
CA LEU A 405 -0.87 -11.56 -9.90
C LEU A 405 0.01 -10.66 -10.78
N THR A 406 0.44 -9.51 -10.27
CA THR A 406 1.30 -8.56 -10.98
C THR A 406 2.76 -8.62 -10.52
N GLU A 407 2.98 -9.05 -9.27
CA GLU A 407 4.31 -9.12 -8.66
C GLU A 407 4.56 -10.53 -8.10
N PRO A 408 5.77 -11.10 -8.29
CA PRO A 408 6.12 -12.42 -7.78
C PRO A 408 6.41 -12.36 -6.28
N THR A 409 5.37 -12.13 -5.48
CA THR A 409 5.43 -12.04 -4.02
C THR A 409 4.47 -13.04 -3.37
N THR A 410 4.79 -13.44 -2.15
CA THR A 410 3.90 -14.19 -1.27
C THR A 410 3.55 -13.42 0.00
N GLU A 411 3.90 -12.13 0.04
CA GLU A 411 3.65 -11.26 1.20
C GLU A 411 2.16 -10.94 1.37
N GLY A 412 1.79 -10.69 2.63
CA GLY A 412 0.44 -10.30 3.02
C GLY A 412 0.22 -8.79 2.99
N ASN A 413 -1.04 -8.36 2.90
CA ASN A 413 -1.43 -6.95 2.96
C ASN A 413 -1.94 -6.49 4.34
N TRP A 414 -1.47 -7.12 5.41
CA TRP A 414 -1.94 -6.92 6.79
C TRP A 414 -0.95 -6.17 7.66
#